data_AF-A0A934WA84-F1
#
_entry.id   AF-A0A934WA84-F1
#
_cell.length_a   1.000
_cell.length_b   1.000
_cell.length_c   1.000
_cell.angle_alpha   90.00
_cell.angle_beta   90.00
_cell.angle_gamma   90.00
#
_symmetry.space_group_name_H-M   'P 1'
#
loop_
_entity.id
_entity.type
_entity.pdbx_description
1 polymer ?
#
loop_
_entity_poly.entity_id
_entity_poly.type
_entity_poly.pdbx_seq_one_letter_code
_entity_poly.pdbx_strand_id
1 'polypeptide(L)' 'MEKSPFETDSPEQIDMLLTFFLWECPTSMIPSRPMVREWIEILERRGPEFASAVAACREFLEPSVKGNLDV' A
#
# COMPACT_ATOMS: atom_id res chain seq x y z
N MET A 1 -7.90 -23.94 -17.86
CA MET A 1 -6.95 -23.55 -16.80
C MET A 1 -6.74 -22.07 -16.99
N GLU A 2 -7.55 -21.25 -16.31
CA GLU A 2 -7.42 -19.78 -16.39
C GLU A 2 -6.10 -19.41 -15.71
N LYS A 3 -5.18 -18.81 -16.46
CA LYS A 3 -3.96 -18.23 -15.89
C LYS A 3 -4.37 -17.11 -14.94
N SER A 4 -3.75 -17.08 -13.77
CA SER A 4 -3.90 -15.96 -12.84
C SER A 4 -3.55 -14.66 -13.57
N PRO A 5 -4.35 -13.59 -13.47
CA PRO A 5 -4.06 -12.31 -14.12
C PRO A 5 -2.77 -11.65 -13.63
N PHE A 6 -2.09 -12.26 -12.65
CA PHE A 6 -0.88 -11.73 -12.01
C PHE A 6 0.38 -12.56 -12.30
N GLU A 7 0.34 -13.56 -13.19
CA GLU A 7 1.46 -14.51 -13.37
C GLU A 7 2.55 -14.07 -14.36
N THR A 8 2.42 -12.94 -15.07
CA THR A 8 3.49 -12.40 -15.92
C THR A 8 3.26 -10.91 -16.21
N ASP A 9 3.47 -10.04 -15.23
CA ASP A 9 3.61 -8.61 -15.52
C ASP A 9 5.10 -8.27 -15.60
N SER A 10 5.53 -7.68 -16.72
CA SER A 10 6.89 -7.17 -16.85
C SER A 10 7.11 -6.01 -15.87
N PRO A 11 8.35 -5.72 -15.43
CA PRO A 11 8.63 -4.58 -14.56
C PRO A 11 8.01 -3.27 -15.06
N GLU A 12 7.95 -3.07 -16.37
CA GLU A 12 7.34 -1.90 -17.01
C GLU A 12 5.81 -1.89 -16.88
N GLN A 13 5.15 -3.05 -16.91
CA GLN A 13 3.70 -3.14 -16.68
C GLN A 13 3.34 -2.86 -15.22
N ILE A 14 4.18 -3.33 -14.29
CA ILE A 14 4.05 -3.01 -12.86
C ILE A 14 4.23 -1.50 -12.66
N ASP A 15 5.25 -0.89 -13.26
CA ASP A 15 5.53 0.54 -13.14
C ASP A 15 4.43 1.42 -13.73
N MET A 16 3.88 1.02 -14.89
CA MET A 16 2.73 1.70 -15.50
C MET A 16 1.46 1.58 -14.65
N LEU A 17 1.21 0.41 -14.06
CA LEU A 17 0.07 0.19 -13.18
C LEU A 17 0.20 1.00 -11.87
N LEU A 18 1.40 1.03 -11.28
CA LEU A 18 1.71 1.85 -10.10
C LEU A 18 1.55 3.34 -10.42
N THR A 19 2.06 3.80 -11.57
CA THR A 19 1.90 5.18 -12.04
C THR A 19 0.43 5.53 -12.22
N PHE A 20 -0.35 4.65 -12.86
CA PHE A 20 -1.79 4.83 -12.99
C PHE A 20 -2.47 4.94 -11.62
N PHE A 21 -2.18 4.05 -10.67
CA PHE A 21 -2.75 4.14 -9.33
C PHE A 21 -2.31 5.40 -8.58
N LEU A 22 -1.08 5.89 -8.78
CA LEU A 22 -0.61 7.10 -8.12
C LEU A 22 -1.22 8.38 -8.69
N TRP A 23 -1.54 8.41 -9.99
CA TRP A 23 -2.06 9.60 -10.68
C TRP A 23 -3.59 9.62 -10.79
N GLU A 24 -4.22 8.46 -10.91
CA GLU A 24 -5.66 8.33 -11.17
C GLU A 24 -6.47 7.88 -9.94
N CYS A 25 -5.82 7.42 -8.85
CA CYS A 25 -6.58 7.20 -7.61
C CYS A 25 -6.88 8.54 -6.94
N PRO A 26 -8.18 8.85 -6.69
CA PRO A 26 -8.52 10.02 -5.90
C PRO A 26 -7.93 9.87 -4.48
N THR A 27 -7.62 11.00 -3.85
CA THR A 27 -7.09 11.04 -2.48
C THR A 27 -8.02 10.36 -1.46
N SER A 28 -9.30 10.20 -1.79
CA SER A 28 -10.27 9.40 -1.02
C SER A 28 -9.95 7.91 -0.95
N MET A 29 -9.09 7.39 -1.84
CA MET A 29 -8.59 6.01 -1.81
C MET A 29 -7.31 5.87 -0.97
N ILE A 30 -6.68 6.97 -0.54
CA ILE A 30 -5.58 6.92 0.42
C ILE A 30 -6.12 6.33 1.72
N PRO A 31 -5.51 5.27 2.25
CA PRO A 31 -6.06 4.60 3.42
C PRO A 31 -6.02 5.51 4.65
N SER A 32 -7.12 5.54 5.40
CA SER A 32 -7.17 6.30 6.64
C SER A 32 -6.25 5.68 7.71
N ARG A 33 -5.72 6.50 8.62
CA ARG A 33 -4.87 6.02 9.73
C ARG A 33 -5.53 4.91 10.56
N PRO A 34 -6.84 4.97 10.92
CA PRO A 34 -7.53 3.86 11.58
C PRO A 34 -7.53 2.57 10.75
N MET A 35 -7.77 2.67 9.44
CA MET A 35 -7.78 1.49 8.55
C MET A 35 -6.41 0.82 8.46
N VAL A 36 -5.33 1.61 8.38
CA VAL A 36 -3.96 1.07 8.37
C VAL A 36 -3.60 0.38 9.69
N ARG A 37 -4.14 0.82 10.83
CA ARG A 37 -3.98 0.09 12.10
C ARG A 37 -4.67 -1.27 12.08
N GLU A 38 -5.88 -1.36 11.53
CA GLU A 38 -6.59 -2.63 11.38
C GLU A 38 -5.81 -3.60 10.48
N TRP A 39 -5.18 -3.10 9.42
CA TRP A 39 -4.31 -3.93 8.56
C TRP A 39 -3.12 -4.51 9.32
N ILE A 40 -2.47 -3.73 10.20
CA ILE A 40 -1.39 -4.24 11.04
C ILE A 40 -1.88 -5.43 11.86
N GLU A 41 -3.02 -5.30 12.54
CA GLU A 41 -3.57 -6.38 13.37
C GLU A 41 -3.90 -7.65 12.57
N ILE A 42 -4.43 -7.48 11.36
CA ILE A 42 -4.75 -8.61 10.47
C ILE A 42 -3.46 -9.30 10.00
N LEU A 43 -2.47 -8.52 9.58
CA LEU A 43 -1.20 -9.04 9.04
C LEU A 43 -0.38 -9.74 10.14
N GLU A 44 -0.31 -9.17 11.35
CA GLU A 44 0.35 -9.80 12.49
C GLU A 44 -0.32 -11.12 12.89
N ARG A 45 -1.66 -11.19 12.82
CA ARG A 45 -2.42 -12.43 13.06
C ARG A 45 -2.20 -13.51 12.00
N ARG A 46 -1.87 -13.13 10.76
CA ARG A 46 -1.66 -14.08 9.67
C ARG A 46 -0.33 -14.81 9.77
N GLY A 47 0.73 -14.12 10.18
CA GLY A 47 2.02 -14.76 10.42
C GLY A 47 3.24 -13.88 10.17
N PRO A 48 4.43 -14.39 10.53
CA PRO A 48 5.68 -13.64 10.43
C PRO A 48 6.10 -13.30 8.99
N GLU A 49 5.58 -14.00 7.98
CA GLU A 49 5.85 -13.74 6.56
C GLU A 49 5.37 -12.35 6.10
N PHE A 50 4.43 -11.73 6.83
CA PHE A 50 3.92 -10.40 6.56
C PHE A 50 4.67 -9.27 7.30
N ALA A 51 5.78 -9.58 7.99
CA ALA A 51 6.51 -8.61 8.80
C ALA A 51 6.93 -7.34 8.02
N SER A 52 7.32 -7.49 6.75
CA SER A 52 7.66 -6.36 5.88
C SER A 52 6.45 -5.44 5.60
N ALA A 53 5.27 -6.03 5.36
CA ALA A 53 4.04 -5.28 5.15
C ALA A 53 3.59 -4.56 6.43
N VAL A 54 3.75 -5.20 7.60
CA VAL A 54 3.51 -4.57 8.90
C VAL A 54 4.44 -3.38 9.12
N ALA A 55 5.73 -3.51 8.78
CA ALA A 55 6.69 -2.41 8.88
C ALA A 55 6.29 -1.22 8.00
N ALA A 56 5.90 -1.45 6.75
CA ALA A 56 5.42 -0.41 5.85
C ALA A 56 4.14 0.29 6.38
N CYS A 57 3.22 -0.47 6.97
CA CYS A 57 2.03 0.12 7.61
C CYS A 57 2.41 1.00 8.81
N ARG A 58 3.40 0.59 9.61
CA ARG A 58 3.89 1.39 10.75
C ARG A 58 4.57 2.67 10.25
N GLU A 59 5.40 2.58 9.21
CA GLU A 59 6.02 3.74 8.57
C GLU A 59 4.98 4.74 8.04
N PHE A 60 3.92 4.26 7.38
CA PHE A 60 2.79 5.10 6.95
C PHE A 60 2.13 5.86 8.12
N LEU A 61 2.10 5.24 9.31
CA LEU A 61 1.53 5.84 10.51
C LEU A 61 2.50 6.77 11.25
N GLU A 62 3.79 6.74 10.94
CA GLU A 62 4.74 7.68 11.54
C GLU A 62 4.34 9.12 11.13
N PRO A 63 4.34 10.07 12.07
CA PRO A 63 4.15 11.47 11.73
C PRO A 63 5.34 11.90 10.85
N SER A 64 5.08 12.17 9.57
CA SER A 64 6.08 12.74 8.67
C SER A 64 6.69 13.99 9.33
N VAL A 65 8.02 14.00 9.48
CA VAL A 65 8.75 15.19 9.88
C VAL A 65 8.64 16.21 8.75
N LYS A 66 7.62 17.08 8.86
CA LYS A 66 7.33 18.33 8.13
C LYS A 66 7.40 18.33 6.59
N GLY A 67 6.24 18.64 6.01
CA GLY A 67 6.10 19.55 4.88
C GLY A 67 4.68 20.08 4.83
N ASN A 68 4.48 21.38 5.12
CA ASN A 68 3.20 22.06 4.90
C ASN A 68 2.72 21.78 3.47
N LEU A 69 1.60 21.08 3.32
CA LEU A 69 0.72 21.25 2.18
C LEU A 69 -0.66 21.60 2.72
N ASP A 70 -0.85 22.89 2.98
CA ASP A 70 -2.13 23.53 2.72
C ASP A 70 -2.36 23.45 1.20
N VAL A 71 -3.29 22.60 0.78
CA VAL A 71 -4.06 22.74 -0.46
C VAL A 71 -5.53 22.59 -0.09
#